data_AF-A0A9E5ESQ4-F1
#
_entry.id   AF-A0A9E5ESQ4-F1
#
_cell.length_a   1.000
_cell.length_b   1.000
_cell.length_c   1.000
_cell.angle_alpha   90.00
_cell.angle_beta   90.00
_cell.angle_gamma   90.00
#
_symmetry.space_group_name_H-M   'P 1'
#
loop_
_entity.id
_entity.type
_entity.pdbx_description
1 polymer ?
#
loop_
_entity_poly.entity_id
_entity_poly.type
_entity_poly.pdbx_seq_one_letter_code
_entity_poly.pdbx_strand_id
1 'polypeptide(L)' 'ASIFGVPVAVPNPGEYVADGAARQAAWALTGQRPTWPLDAPLQTYEAAITPQVRERYAEARTHWLAQASSTPS' A
#
# COMPACT_ATOMS: atom_id res chain seq x y z
N ALA A 1 4.22 11.08 -0.76
CA ALA A 1 4.48 10.70 -2.17
C ALA A 1 5.93 10.80 -2.61
N SER A 2 6.82 11.52 -1.90
CA SER A 2 8.20 11.79 -2.37
C SER A 2 9.07 10.56 -2.60
N ILE A 3 8.81 9.45 -1.92
CA ILE A 3 9.52 8.17 -2.15
C ILE A 3 8.89 7.39 -3.31
N PHE A 4 7.55 7.38 -3.40
CA PHE A 4 6.80 6.56 -4.35
C PHE A 4 6.77 7.15 -5.77
N GLY A 5 6.97 8.47 -5.91
CA GLY A 5 6.99 9.15 -7.21
C GLY A 5 5.61 9.31 -7.86
N VAL A 6 4.54 8.98 -7.12
CA VAL A 6 3.13 9.10 -7.56
C VAL A 6 2.27 9.65 -6.41
N PRO A 7 1.12 10.27 -6.69
CA PRO A 7 0.14 10.63 -5.67
C PRO A 7 -0.26 9.40 -4.84
N VAL A 8 -0.33 9.56 -3.51
CA VAL A 8 -0.71 8.49 -2.60
C VAL A 8 -2.08 8.79 -2.02
N ALA A 9 -3.08 8.00 -2.38
CA ALA A 9 -4.42 8.08 -1.81
C ALA A 9 -4.53 7.20 -0.57
N VAL A 10 -4.97 7.78 0.54
CA VAL A 10 -5.20 7.12 1.82
C VAL A 10 -6.69 7.22 2.16
N PRO A 11 -7.41 6.10 2.28
CA PRO A 11 -8.80 6.13 2.69
C PRO A 11 -8.90 6.43 4.20
N ASN A 12 -9.97 7.12 4.62
CA ASN A 12 -10.24 7.37 6.04
C ASN A 12 -10.53 6.05 6.77
N PRO A 13 -10.00 5.82 7.98
CA PRO A 13 -10.19 4.58 8.73
C PRO A 13 -11.63 4.05 8.70
N GLY A 14 -11.78 2.75 8.46
CA GLY A 14 -13.08 2.09 8.35
C GLY A 14 -12.95 0.56 8.39
N GLU A 15 -14.09 -0.13 8.32
CA GLU A 15 -14.17 -1.59 8.43
C GLU A 15 -14.00 -2.29 7.07
N TYR A 16 -12.93 -1.99 6.34
CA TYR A 16 -12.76 -2.45 4.95
C TYR A 16 -12.82 -3.97 4.77
N VAL A 17 -12.48 -4.73 5.82
CA VAL A 17 -12.61 -6.20 5.82
C VAL A 17 -14.09 -6.60 5.86
N ALA A 18 -14.89 -6.00 6.74
CA ALA A 18 -16.33 -6.26 6.82
C ALA A 18 -17.04 -5.81 5.55
N ASP A 19 -16.70 -4.62 5.03
CA ASP A 19 -17.25 -4.12 3.77
C ASP A 19 -16.88 -5.02 2.58
N GLY A 20 -15.66 -5.57 2.60
CA GLY A 20 -15.19 -6.54 1.62
C GLY A 20 -16.02 -7.82 1.65
N ALA A 21 -16.24 -8.36 2.85
CA ALA A 21 -17.06 -9.55 3.06
C ALA A 21 -18.52 -9.32 2.61
N ALA A 22 -19.11 -8.18 2.96
CA ALA A 22 -20.45 -7.81 2.55
C ALA A 22 -20.58 -7.70 1.02
N ARG A 23 -19.61 -7.05 0.35
CA ARG A 23 -19.59 -6.97 -1.13
C ARG A 23 -19.45 -8.34 -1.78
N GLN A 24 -18.61 -9.21 -1.22
CA GLN A 24 -18.43 -10.58 -1.74
C GLN A 24 -19.69 -11.43 -1.55
N ALA A 25 -20.35 -11.35 -0.40
CA ALA A 25 -21.62 -12.05 -0.14
C ALA A 25 -22.72 -11.59 -1.09
N ALA A 26 -22.88 -10.27 -1.27
CA ALA A 26 -23.83 -9.70 -2.21
C ALA A 26 -23.51 -10.09 -3.67
N TRP A 27 -22.23 -10.14 -4.03
CA TRP A 27 -21.81 -10.61 -5.35
C TRP A 27 -22.16 -12.08 -5.57
N ALA A 28 -21.83 -12.96 -4.61
CA ALA A 28 -22.16 -14.37 -4.69
C ALA A 28 -23.68 -14.62 -4.81
N LEU A 29 -24.49 -13.81 -4.10
CA LEU A 29 -25.95 -13.93 -4.12
C LEU A 29 -26.57 -13.46 -5.44
N THR A 30 -26.08 -12.36 -6.01
CA THR A 30 -26.71 -11.71 -7.17
C THR A 30 -26.05 -12.04 -8.51
N GLY A 31 -24.85 -12.64 -8.48
CA GLY A 31 -24.00 -12.83 -9.66
C GLY A 31 -23.37 -11.54 -10.19
N GLN A 32 -23.68 -10.38 -9.59
CA GLN A 32 -23.17 -9.07 -10.00
C GLN A 32 -22.40 -8.38 -8.87
N ARG A 33 -21.22 -7.85 -9.18
CA ARG A 33 -20.41 -7.15 -8.18
C ARG A 33 -21.06 -5.82 -7.81
N PRO A 34 -21.33 -5.55 -6.53
CA PRO A 34 -21.88 -4.25 -6.12
C PRO A 34 -20.88 -3.10 -6.34
N THR A 35 -21.38 -1.95 -6.79
CA THR A 35 -20.62 -0.71 -6.99
C THR A 35 -20.86 0.30 -5.86
N TRP A 36 -21.02 -0.18 -4.64
CA TRP A 36 -21.26 0.69 -3.48
C TRP A 36 -20.14 1.72 -3.34
N PRO A 37 -20.46 2.99 -3.07
CA PRO A 37 -19.44 4.01 -2.83
C PRO A 37 -18.59 3.64 -1.62
N LEU A 38 -17.40 4.24 -1.53
CA LEU A 38 -16.66 4.26 -0.28
C LEU A 38 -17.36 5.25 0.65
N ASP A 39 -17.57 4.87 1.90
CA ASP A 39 -18.28 5.69 2.87
C ASP A 39 -17.54 6.98 3.25
N ALA A 40 -16.26 7.09 2.87
CA ALA A 40 -15.44 8.23 3.21
C ALA A 40 -14.50 8.65 2.06
N PRO A 41 -14.21 9.96 1.92
CA PRO A 41 -13.32 10.49 0.89
C PRO A 41 -11.88 10.01 1.10
N LEU A 42 -11.14 9.92 0.00
CA LEU A 42 -9.70 9.67 0.01
C LEU A 42 -8.94 10.95 0.34
N GLN A 43 -7.97 10.88 1.24
CA GLN A 43 -6.96 11.91 1.40
C GLN A 43 -5.80 11.61 0.43
N THR A 44 -5.49 12.55 -0.46
CA THR A 44 -4.39 12.39 -1.42
C THR A 44 -3.17 13.20 -0.98
N TYR A 45 -2.01 12.56 -0.95
CA TYR A 45 -0.73 13.18 -0.64
C TYR A 45 0.15 13.25 -1.88
N GLU A 46 0.59 14.45 -2.24
CA GLU A 46 1.50 14.73 -3.35
C GLU A 46 2.78 15.36 -2.84
N ALA A 47 3.91 15.04 -3.49
CA ALA A 47 5.22 15.60 -3.18
C ALA A 47 6.19 15.29 -4.32
N ALA A 48 7.15 16.19 -4.54
CA ALA A 48 8.26 15.96 -5.47
C ALA A 48 9.05 14.70 -5.09
N ILE A 49 9.50 13.94 -6.09
CA ILE A 49 10.30 12.74 -5.85
C ILE A 49 11.66 13.08 -5.23
N THR A 50 12.14 12.25 -4.31
CA THR A 50 13.48 12.33 -3.72
C THR A 50 14.24 11.03 -4.01
N PRO A 51 14.89 10.92 -5.19
CA PRO A 51 15.51 9.67 -5.65
C PRO A 51 16.53 9.09 -4.68
N GLN A 52 17.27 9.97 -3.99
CA GLN A 52 18.37 9.62 -3.09
C GLN A 52 17.91 8.75 -1.92
N VAL A 53 16.64 8.84 -1.50
CA VAL A 53 16.10 8.01 -0.41
C VAL A 53 16.05 6.54 -0.84
N ARG A 54 15.63 6.26 -2.08
CA ARG A 54 15.55 4.88 -2.61
C ARG A 54 16.94 4.31 -2.89
N GLU A 55 17.85 5.13 -3.40
CA GLU A 55 19.24 4.77 -3.66
C GLU A 55 19.94 4.34 -2.36
N ARG A 56 19.92 5.20 -1.34
CA ARG A 56 20.52 4.91 -0.02
C ARG A 56 19.89 3.70 0.65
N TYR A 57 18.57 3.53 0.54
CA TYR A 57 17.90 2.34 1.05
C TYR A 57 18.40 1.06 0.35
N ALA A 58 18.58 1.10 -0.98
CA ALA A 58 19.08 -0.04 -1.74
C ALA A 58 20.52 -0.40 -1.35
N GLU A 59 21.40 0.60 -1.19
CA GLU A 59 22.77 0.41 -0.70
C GLU A 59 22.80 -0.24 0.68
N ALA A 60 22.03 0.29 1.64
CA ALA A 60 21.96 -0.22 3.00
C ALA A 60 21.42 -1.66 3.04
N ARG A 61 20.38 -1.97 2.25
CA ARG A 61 19.84 -3.32 2.11
C ARG A 61 20.89 -4.29 1.60
N THR A 62 21.63 -3.93 0.54
CA THR A 62 22.70 -4.77 -0.02
C THR A 62 23.80 -5.02 1.00
N HIS A 63 24.24 -3.99 1.70
CA HIS A 63 25.26 -4.10 2.75
C HIS A 63 24.81 -5.02 3.89
N TRP A 64 23.57 -4.90 4.37
CA TRP A 64 23.05 -5.76 5.44
C TRP A 64 22.94 -7.23 5.02
N LEU A 65 22.46 -7.50 3.81
CA LEU A 65 22.41 -8.87 3.28
C LEU A 65 23.80 -9.49 3.13
N ALA A 66 24.79 -8.71 2.70
CA ALA A 66 26.18 -9.17 2.63
C ALA A 66 26.74 -9.52 4.02
N GLN A 67 26.44 -8.73 5.05
CA GLN A 67 26.84 -9.02 6.43
C GLN A 67 26.14 -10.25 6.99
N ALA A 68 24.82 -10.39 6.80
CA ALA A 68 24.06 -11.54 7.27
C ALA A 68 24.54 -12.86 6.65
N SER A 69 25.02 -12.81 5.40
CA SER A 69 25.62 -13.95 4.70
C SER A 69 27.03 -14.32 5.20
N SER A 70 27.66 -13.44 5.99
CA SER A 70 29.05 -13.57 6.44
C SER A 70 29.19 -13.99 7.90
N THR A 71 28.10 -14.14 8.65
CA THR A 71 28.13 -14.66 10.03
C THR A 71 28.16 -16.20 9.99
N PRO A 72 29.26 -16.87 10.39
CA PRO A 72 29.29 -18.32 10.50
C PRO A 72 28.59 -18.79 11.79
N SER A 73 28.04 -20.02 11.75
CA SER A 73 27.37 -20.71 12.87
C SER A 73 28.27 -20.94 14.07
#